data_AF-A0A9E3UL88-F1
#
_entry.id   AF-A0A9E3UL88-F1
#
_cell.length_a   1.000
_cell.length_b   1.000
_cell.length_c   1.000
_cell.angle_alpha   90.00
_cell.angle_beta   90.00
_cell.angle_gamma   90.00
#
_symmetry.space_group_name_H-M   'P 1'
#
loop_
_entity.id
_entity.type
_entity.pdbx_description
1 polymer ?
#
loop_
_entity_poly.entity_id
_entity_poly.type
_entity_poly.pdbx_seq_one_letter_code
_entity_poly.pdbx_strand_id
1 'polypeptide(L)'
;MSTTLPATKTWQAVQAELEAEIDRIWLDEPLEIQKIRLGVIDTGAGSGGQSFSIMVHLEAFLMIFGANVFYRFVRLAKDQDDLTLDQLRVMTRAFLHKPFNVFEFMGDLALHDLHRLGNDYLAALDDLKTKDDYIALTGSMMTYVIRLHRWIHFHFPWNLGVAFPHRTVEELSAFAAAAKTGA
;
A
#
# COMPACT_ATOMS: atom_id res chain seq x y z
N MET A 1 2.10 27.07 5.05
CA MET A 1 1.26 26.86 6.26
C MET A 1 1.01 25.37 6.38
N SER A 2 1.62 24.72 7.37
CA SER A 2 1.44 23.29 7.63
C SER A 2 0.09 23.10 8.31
N THR A 3 -0.93 22.69 7.56
CA THR A 3 -2.19 22.21 8.14
C THR A 3 -1.94 20.80 8.64
N THR A 4 -1.28 20.68 9.79
CA THR A 4 -1.09 19.40 10.48
C THR A 4 -2.41 19.10 11.20
N LEU A 5 -3.02 17.95 10.88
CA LEU A 5 -4.19 17.48 11.62
C LEU A 5 -3.77 17.25 13.09
N PRO A 6 -4.47 17.82 14.09
CA PRO A 6 -4.10 17.62 15.47
C PRO A 6 -4.19 16.12 15.83
N ALA A 7 -3.13 15.59 16.42
CA ALA A 7 -3.11 14.20 16.90
C ALA A 7 -4.18 14.02 17.99
N THR A 8 -5.19 13.19 17.71
CA THR A 8 -6.25 12.83 18.65
C THR A 8 -5.89 11.64 19.54
N LYS A 9 -4.82 10.92 19.18
CA LYS A 9 -4.28 9.74 19.88
C LYS A 9 -2.78 9.91 20.10
N THR A 10 -2.24 9.32 21.16
CA THR A 10 -0.78 9.20 21.34
C THR A 10 -0.21 8.21 20.34
N TRP A 11 1.08 8.32 20.03
CA TRP A 11 1.70 7.39 19.08
C TRP A 11 1.64 5.93 19.53
N GLN A 12 1.73 5.66 20.84
CA GLN A 12 1.61 4.30 21.38
C GLN A 12 0.20 3.74 21.23
N ALA A 13 -0.84 4.58 21.36
CA ALA A 13 -2.21 4.13 21.14
C ALA A 13 -2.45 3.76 19.68
N VAL A 14 -1.91 4.54 18.74
CA VAL A 14 -1.95 4.20 17.30
C VAL A 14 -1.17 2.92 17.02
N GLN A 15 0.02 2.76 17.60
CA GLN A 15 0.80 1.54 17.44
C GLN A 15 0.05 0.31 17.97
N ALA A 16 -0.53 0.39 19.17
CA ALA A 16 -1.27 -0.72 19.77
C ALA A 16 -2.47 -1.12 18.91
N GLU A 17 -3.15 -0.16 18.28
CA GLU A 17 -4.24 -0.43 17.35
C GLU A 17 -3.75 -1.11 16.06
N LEU A 18 -2.62 -0.68 15.51
CA LEU A 18 -1.98 -1.35 14.37
C LEU A 18 -1.62 -2.81 14.69
N GLU A 19 -1.00 -3.06 15.85
CA GLU A 19 -0.63 -4.41 16.28
C GLU A 19 -1.87 -5.30 16.48
N ALA A 20 -2.93 -4.77 17.09
CA ALA A 20 -4.19 -5.50 17.25
C ALA A 20 -4.82 -5.86 15.89
N GLU A 21 -4.79 -4.93 14.92
CA GLU A 21 -5.28 -5.21 13.58
C GLU A 21 -4.40 -6.22 12.83
N ILE A 22 -3.06 -6.11 12.95
CA ILE A 22 -2.12 -7.09 12.38
C ILE A 22 -2.44 -8.50 12.87
N ASP A 23 -2.63 -8.67 14.17
CA ASP A 23 -3.00 -9.97 14.77
C ASP A 23 -4.33 -10.47 14.22
N ARG A 24 -5.34 -9.59 14.17
CA ARG A 24 -6.68 -9.91 13.65
C ARG A 24 -6.65 -10.38 12.20
N ILE A 25 -5.78 -9.80 11.37
CA ILE A 25 -5.71 -10.10 9.93
C ILE A 25 -4.56 -11.05 9.56
N TRP A 26 -3.87 -11.64 10.53
CA TRP A 26 -2.69 -12.43 10.24
C TRP A 26 -3.02 -13.70 9.46
N LEU A 27 -4.04 -14.43 9.90
CA LEU A 27 -4.53 -15.65 9.25
C LEU A 27 -5.97 -15.55 8.75
N ASP A 28 -6.71 -14.53 9.18
CA ASP A 28 -8.10 -14.30 8.78
C ASP A 28 -8.19 -13.17 7.74
N GLU A 29 -8.90 -13.41 6.64
CA GLU A 29 -9.07 -12.45 5.53
C GLU A 29 -9.86 -11.22 6.03
N PRO A 30 -9.34 -9.99 5.88
CA PRO A 30 -10.07 -8.77 6.23
C PRO A 30 -11.38 -8.65 5.44
N LEU A 31 -12.43 -8.15 6.08
CA LEU A 31 -13.74 -7.95 5.43
C LEU A 31 -13.67 -7.04 4.19
N GLU A 32 -12.85 -5.99 4.23
CA GLU A 32 -12.65 -5.09 3.08
C GLU A 32 -12.08 -5.85 1.86
N ILE A 33 -11.13 -6.77 2.09
CA ILE A 33 -10.55 -7.59 1.03
C ILE A 33 -11.56 -8.62 0.51
N GLN A 34 -12.35 -9.23 1.39
CA GLN A 34 -13.45 -10.12 0.99
C GLN A 34 -14.41 -9.40 0.04
N LYS A 35 -14.82 -8.17 0.39
CA LYS A 35 -15.68 -7.33 -0.45
C LYS A 35 -15.04 -7.04 -1.80
N ILE A 36 -13.79 -6.58 -1.83
CA ILE A 36 -13.06 -6.27 -3.07
C ILE A 36 -12.96 -7.51 -3.98
N ARG A 37 -12.59 -8.66 -3.41
CA ARG A 37 -12.52 -9.94 -4.13
C ARG A 37 -13.85 -10.36 -4.73
N LEU A 38 -14.95 -10.09 -4.04
CA LEU A 38 -16.31 -10.36 -4.49
C LEU A 38 -16.87 -9.26 -5.42
N GLY A 39 -16.08 -8.22 -5.72
CA GLY A 39 -16.48 -7.10 -6.59
C GLY A 39 -17.41 -6.09 -5.93
N VAL A 40 -17.54 -6.13 -4.59
CA VAL A 40 -18.34 -5.17 -3.82
C VAL A 40 -17.46 -3.96 -3.49
N ILE A 41 -17.60 -2.88 -4.27
CA ILE A 41 -16.83 -1.64 -4.13
C ILE A 41 -17.79 -0.51 -3.76
N ASP A 42 -17.82 -0.15 -2.48
CA ASP A 42 -18.76 0.85 -1.95
C ASP A 42 -18.44 2.29 -2.33
N THR A 43 -17.21 2.57 -2.76
CA THR A 43 -16.77 3.88 -3.27
C THR A 43 -17.19 4.14 -4.71
N GLY A 44 -17.60 3.10 -5.46
CA GLY A 44 -17.86 3.18 -6.90
C GLY A 44 -16.59 3.28 -7.76
N ALA A 45 -15.40 3.10 -7.19
CA ALA A 45 -14.16 3.02 -7.95
C ALA A 45 -14.17 1.87 -8.97
N GLY A 46 -13.33 1.98 -10.01
CA GLY A 46 -13.21 0.98 -11.07
C GLY A 46 -13.93 1.37 -12.35
N SER A 47 -13.20 2.02 -13.26
CA SER A 47 -13.74 2.45 -14.56
C SER A 47 -14.35 1.28 -15.33
N GLY A 48 -15.55 1.47 -15.86
CA GLY A 48 -16.32 0.41 -16.53
C GLY A 48 -17.06 -0.53 -15.58
N GLY A 49 -17.16 -0.21 -14.29
CA GLY A 49 -17.91 -1.01 -13.31
C GLY A 49 -17.25 -2.34 -12.96
N GLN A 50 -15.92 -2.40 -12.98
CA GLN A 50 -15.14 -3.61 -12.71
C GLN A 50 -14.16 -3.41 -11.55
N SER A 51 -13.90 -4.48 -10.79
CA SER A 51 -12.98 -4.47 -9.64
C SER A 51 -11.56 -4.92 -9.98
N PHE A 52 -11.30 -5.39 -11.21
CA PHE A 52 -9.98 -5.85 -11.63
C PHE A 52 -8.93 -4.75 -11.55
N SER A 53 -9.21 -3.55 -12.06
CA SER A 53 -8.27 -2.44 -11.97
C SER A 53 -7.98 -2.06 -10.53
N ILE A 54 -8.95 -2.21 -9.61
CA ILE A 54 -8.73 -1.96 -8.18
C ILE A 54 -7.72 -2.97 -7.63
N MET A 55 -7.91 -4.26 -7.90
CA MET A 55 -6.96 -5.29 -7.51
C MET A 55 -5.55 -5.04 -8.07
N VAL A 56 -5.43 -4.55 -9.32
CA VAL A 56 -4.14 -4.15 -9.92
C VAL A 56 -3.49 -3.00 -9.15
N HIS A 57 -4.24 -1.95 -8.82
CA HIS A 57 -3.70 -0.83 -8.06
C HIS A 57 -3.31 -1.24 -6.64
N LEU A 58 -4.15 -2.01 -5.95
CA LEU A 58 -3.85 -2.48 -4.60
C LEU A 58 -2.62 -3.39 -4.56
N GLU A 59 -2.49 -4.32 -5.51
CA GLU A 59 -1.32 -5.20 -5.61
C GLU A 59 -0.04 -4.38 -5.79
N ALA A 60 -0.05 -3.41 -6.71
CA ALA A 60 1.13 -2.59 -6.98
C ALA A 60 1.45 -1.63 -5.82
N PHE A 61 0.47 -0.87 -5.34
CA PHE A 61 0.72 0.18 -4.35
C PHE A 61 1.09 -0.41 -2.99
N LEU A 62 0.33 -1.39 -2.47
CA LEU A 62 0.64 -1.99 -1.15
C LEU A 62 2.03 -2.64 -1.14
N MET A 63 2.44 -3.28 -2.24
CA MET A 63 3.81 -3.80 -2.41
C MET A 63 4.84 -2.66 -2.34
N ILE A 64 4.63 -1.59 -3.10
CA ILE A 64 5.57 -0.46 -3.19
C ILE A 64 5.68 0.23 -1.84
N PHE A 65 4.60 0.78 -1.28
CA PHE A 65 4.79 1.58 -0.07
C PHE A 65 5.04 0.73 1.18
N GLY A 66 4.53 -0.51 1.25
CA GLY A 66 4.83 -1.46 2.32
C GLY A 66 6.29 -1.95 2.28
N ALA A 67 6.59 -2.82 1.31
CA ALA A 67 7.89 -3.50 1.25
C ALA A 67 9.05 -2.63 0.73
N ASN A 68 8.76 -1.47 0.13
CA ASN A 68 9.81 -0.54 -0.33
C ASN A 68 9.88 0.73 0.54
N VAL A 69 8.84 1.57 0.55
CA VAL A 69 8.92 2.91 1.16
C VAL A 69 9.04 2.83 2.68
N PHE A 70 8.12 2.15 3.35
CA PHE A 70 8.16 1.99 4.81
C PHE A 70 9.41 1.23 5.27
N TYR A 71 9.76 0.15 4.58
CA TYR A 71 11.00 -0.59 4.85
C TYR A 71 12.23 0.32 4.82
N ARG A 72 12.37 1.15 3.76
CA ARG A 72 13.47 2.09 3.63
C ARG A 72 13.49 3.11 4.77
N PHE A 73 12.34 3.63 5.18
CA PHE A 73 12.28 4.54 6.33
C PHE A 73 12.72 3.90 7.64
N VAL A 74 12.27 2.67 7.92
CA VAL A 74 12.71 1.92 9.10
C VAL A 74 14.21 1.66 9.06
N ARG A 75 14.77 1.30 7.89
CA ARG A 75 16.21 1.09 7.71
C ARG A 75 17.01 2.38 7.87
N LEU A 76 16.58 3.48 7.24
CA LEU A 76 17.24 4.78 7.38
C LEU A 76 17.26 5.25 8.84
N ALA A 77 16.14 5.09 9.56
CA ALA A 77 16.08 5.42 10.97
C ALA A 77 17.04 4.56 11.81
N LYS A 78 17.19 3.26 11.51
CA LYS A 78 18.10 2.36 12.24
C LYS A 78 19.57 2.57 11.91
N ASP A 79 19.87 2.79 10.64
CA ASP A 79 21.23 2.64 10.13
C ASP A 79 21.97 3.97 9.93
N GLN A 80 21.28 5.12 9.98
CA GLN A 80 21.87 6.44 9.69
C GLN A 80 21.84 7.34 10.93
N ASP A 81 22.99 7.52 11.58
CA ASP A 81 23.12 8.29 12.83
C ASP A 81 22.96 9.81 12.63
N ASP A 82 23.32 10.31 11.45
CA ASP A 82 23.24 11.72 11.07
C ASP A 82 21.82 12.18 10.72
N LEU A 83 20.92 11.23 10.48
CA LEU A 83 19.53 11.51 10.15
C LEU A 83 18.69 11.78 11.40
N THR A 84 18.15 13.00 11.50
CA THR A 84 17.32 13.42 12.64
C THR A 84 15.88 12.93 12.53
N LEU A 85 15.18 12.86 13.67
CA LEU A 85 13.75 12.54 13.71
C LEU A 85 12.91 13.54 12.89
N ASP A 86 13.26 14.82 12.91
CA ASP A 86 12.54 15.84 12.14
C ASP A 86 12.73 15.67 10.63
N GLN A 87 13.94 15.29 10.19
CA GLN A 87 14.18 14.94 8.79
C GLN A 87 13.37 13.69 8.38
N LEU A 88 13.33 12.66 9.23
CA LEU A 88 12.49 11.47 9.00
C LEU A 88 11.02 11.84 8.83
N ARG A 89 10.46 12.71 9.69
CA ARG A 89 9.07 13.18 9.58
C ARG A 89 8.81 13.89 8.25
N VAL A 90 9.68 14.83 7.86
CA VAL A 90 9.56 15.58 6.61
C VAL A 90 9.55 14.64 5.42
N MET A 91 10.52 13.71 5.36
CA MET A 91 10.59 12.73 4.27
C MET A 91 9.37 11.79 4.26
N THR A 92 8.95 11.30 5.43
CA THR A 92 7.76 10.43 5.54
C THR A 92 6.53 11.11 4.94
N ARG A 93 6.28 12.38 5.28
CA ARG A 93 5.14 13.14 4.74
C ARG A 93 5.30 13.42 3.25
N ALA A 94 6.52 13.68 2.77
CA ALA A 94 6.77 13.89 1.34
C ALA A 94 6.50 12.64 0.48
N PHE A 95 6.69 11.44 1.03
CA PHE A 95 6.45 10.20 0.29
C PHE A 95 5.03 9.65 0.45
N LEU A 96 4.36 9.91 1.58
CA LEU A 96 3.08 9.29 1.91
C LEU A 96 1.89 10.26 1.91
N HIS A 97 2.11 11.57 2.00
CA HIS A 97 1.02 12.53 2.20
C HIS A 97 0.98 13.67 1.18
N LYS A 98 2.13 14.29 0.82
CA LYS A 98 2.18 15.44 -0.10
C LYS A 98 3.28 15.27 -1.13
N PRO A 99 2.99 15.42 -2.43
CA PRO A 99 1.77 15.98 -3.03
C PRO A 99 0.60 14.99 -3.18
N PHE A 100 0.84 13.70 -2.95
CA PHE A 100 -0.15 12.64 -3.12
C PHE A 100 -0.37 11.92 -1.79
N ASN A 101 -1.62 11.86 -1.34
CA ASN A 101 -1.99 11.18 -0.10
C ASN A 101 -2.29 9.71 -0.40
N VAL A 102 -1.32 8.84 -0.10
CA VAL A 102 -1.45 7.41 -0.43
C VAL A 102 -2.60 6.76 0.36
N PHE A 103 -2.87 7.21 1.58
CA PHE A 103 -3.90 6.62 2.44
C PHE A 103 -5.31 6.98 1.99
N GLU A 104 -5.50 8.22 1.52
CA GLU A 104 -6.76 8.65 0.89
C GLU A 104 -7.03 7.84 -0.38
N PHE A 105 -6.01 7.68 -1.23
CA PHE A 105 -6.14 6.84 -2.41
C PHE A 105 -6.46 5.36 -2.08
N MET A 106 -5.89 4.79 -1.01
CA MET A 106 -6.27 3.45 -0.56
C MET A 106 -7.73 3.40 -0.08
N GLY A 107 -8.21 4.46 0.57
CA GLY A 107 -9.62 4.62 0.94
C GLY A 107 -10.54 4.66 -0.28
N ASP A 108 -10.16 5.40 -1.34
CA ASP A 108 -10.90 5.41 -2.62
C ASP A 108 -10.98 4.01 -3.25
N LEU A 109 -9.97 3.17 -3.02
CA LEU A 109 -9.91 1.76 -3.43
C LEU A 109 -10.58 0.80 -2.43
N ALA A 110 -11.42 1.31 -1.54
CA ALA A 110 -12.23 0.59 -0.55
C ALA A 110 -11.44 -0.07 0.61
N LEU A 111 -10.23 0.42 0.91
CA LEU A 111 -9.49 0.09 2.15
C LEU A 111 -9.67 1.22 3.18
N HIS A 112 -10.86 1.35 3.74
CA HIS A 112 -11.24 2.41 4.68
C HIS A 112 -10.47 2.31 6.00
N ASP A 113 -10.23 1.09 6.49
CA ASP A 113 -9.44 0.88 7.71
C ASP A 113 -7.99 1.36 7.51
N LEU A 114 -7.39 1.07 6.34
CA LEU A 114 -6.06 1.56 6.00
C LEU A 114 -6.03 3.09 5.85
N HIS A 115 -7.06 3.69 5.26
CA HIS A 115 -7.16 5.15 5.18
C HIS A 115 -7.18 5.78 6.57
N ARG A 116 -8.03 5.27 7.47
CA ARG A 116 -8.16 5.76 8.85
C ARG A 116 -6.87 5.57 9.64
N LEU A 117 -6.32 4.35 9.68
CA LEU A 117 -5.08 4.05 10.41
C LEU A 117 -3.87 4.79 9.83
N GLY A 118 -3.83 4.98 8.51
CA GLY A 118 -2.79 5.77 7.85
C GLY A 118 -2.82 7.26 8.24
N ASN A 119 -4.01 7.85 8.38
CA ASN A 119 -4.16 9.22 8.89
C ASN A 119 -3.77 9.32 10.37
N ASP A 120 -4.18 8.35 11.20
CA ASP A 120 -3.79 8.27 12.61
C ASP A 120 -2.25 8.15 12.74
N TYR A 121 -1.61 7.33 11.91
CA TYR A 121 -0.16 7.21 11.80
C TYR A 121 0.50 8.55 11.44
N LEU A 122 0.00 9.24 10.40
CA LEU A 122 0.55 10.54 9.98
C LEU A 122 0.40 11.60 11.07
N ALA A 123 -0.68 11.59 11.84
CA ALA A 123 -0.87 12.52 12.95
C ALA A 123 0.08 12.19 14.13
N ALA A 124 0.22 10.91 14.45
CA ALA A 124 1.09 10.43 15.53
C ALA A 124 2.58 10.72 15.32
N LEU A 125 3.03 10.96 14.07
CA LEU A 125 4.42 11.35 13.79
C LEU A 125 4.89 12.57 14.61
N ASP A 126 4.00 13.52 14.89
CA ASP A 126 4.34 14.75 15.63
C ASP A 126 4.52 14.49 17.14
N ASP A 127 3.99 13.38 17.66
CA ASP A 127 4.11 13.00 19.07
C ASP A 127 5.41 12.23 19.38
N LEU A 128 6.09 11.69 18.37
CA LEU A 128 7.34 10.95 18.56
C LEU A 128 8.43 11.80 19.27
N LYS A 129 9.23 11.19 20.13
CA LYS A 129 10.33 11.88 20.86
C LYS A 129 11.69 11.36 20.44
N THR A 130 11.78 10.12 19.99
CA THR A 130 13.03 9.45 19.61
C THR A 130 12.93 8.78 18.24
N LYS A 131 14.08 8.42 17.67
CA LYS A 131 14.14 7.56 16.48
C LYS A 131 13.61 6.16 16.77
N ASP A 132 13.73 5.68 18.01
CA ASP A 132 13.19 4.38 18.41
C ASP A 132 11.65 4.38 18.40
N ASP A 133 11.01 5.47 18.84
CA ASP A 133 9.55 5.65 18.73
C ASP A 133 9.13 5.59 17.24
N TYR A 134 9.89 6.27 16.37
CA TYR A 134 9.64 6.26 14.93
C TYR A 134 9.78 4.85 14.35
N ILE A 135 10.84 4.12 14.71
CA ILE A 135 11.08 2.74 14.26
C ILE A 135 9.94 1.83 14.71
N ALA A 136 9.47 1.97 15.94
CA ALA A 136 8.39 1.17 16.50
C ALA A 136 7.08 1.42 15.74
N LEU A 137 6.60 2.67 15.69
CA LEU A 137 5.35 3.02 15.03
C LEU A 137 5.38 2.70 13.52
N THR A 138 6.46 3.10 12.84
CA THR A 138 6.62 2.89 11.39
C THR A 138 6.79 1.42 11.05
N GLY A 139 7.42 0.64 11.93
CA GLY A 139 7.55 -0.81 11.79
C GLY A 139 6.20 -1.53 11.88
N SER A 140 5.33 -1.14 12.81
CA SER A 140 3.96 -1.65 12.89
C SER A 140 3.17 -1.30 11.63
N MET A 141 3.21 -0.03 11.19
CA MET A 141 2.53 0.40 9.96
C MET A 141 3.04 -0.35 8.72
N MET A 142 4.36 -0.54 8.59
CA MET A 142 4.98 -1.36 7.55
C MET A 142 4.40 -2.77 7.53
N THR A 143 4.32 -3.41 8.70
CA THR A 143 3.85 -4.79 8.85
C THR A 143 2.39 -4.93 8.48
N TYR A 144 1.54 -4.00 8.94
CA TYR A 144 0.13 -3.93 8.58
C TYR A 144 -0.08 -3.84 7.06
N VAL A 145 0.61 -2.91 6.40
CA VAL A 145 0.53 -2.74 4.94
C VAL A 145 1.03 -3.96 4.18
N ILE A 146 2.16 -4.54 4.60
CA ILE A 146 2.66 -5.77 3.98
C ILE A 146 1.64 -6.90 4.16
N ARG A 147 0.97 -7.00 5.30
CA ARG A 147 -0.03 -8.03 5.53
C ARG A 147 -1.26 -7.85 4.63
N LEU A 148 -1.74 -6.63 4.44
CA LEU A 148 -2.78 -6.32 3.44
C LEU A 148 -2.31 -6.69 2.02
N HIS A 149 -1.07 -6.37 1.65
CA HIS A 149 -0.49 -6.79 0.37
C HIS A 149 -0.55 -8.32 0.21
N ARG A 150 -0.19 -9.10 1.24
CA ARG A 150 -0.23 -10.57 1.14
C ARG A 150 -1.62 -11.12 0.87
N TRP A 151 -2.66 -10.52 1.44
CA TRP A 151 -4.04 -10.90 1.15
C TRP A 151 -4.46 -10.55 -0.27
N ILE A 152 -4.14 -9.34 -0.74
CA ILE A 152 -4.41 -8.95 -2.13
C ILE A 152 -3.66 -9.87 -3.09
N HIS A 153 -2.38 -10.12 -2.85
CA HIS A 153 -1.54 -11.00 -3.66
C HIS A 153 -2.07 -12.44 -3.72
N PHE A 154 -2.57 -12.95 -2.59
CA PHE A 154 -3.16 -14.29 -2.52
C PHE A 154 -4.43 -14.41 -3.37
N HIS A 155 -5.24 -13.35 -3.45
CA HIS A 155 -6.49 -13.33 -4.20
C HIS A 155 -6.37 -12.76 -5.61
N PHE A 156 -5.24 -12.15 -5.95
CA PHE A 156 -5.03 -11.56 -7.24
C PHE A 156 -5.21 -12.62 -8.35
N PRO A 157 -5.95 -12.33 -9.42
CA PRO A 157 -6.33 -13.32 -10.43
C PRO A 157 -5.17 -13.66 -11.38
N TRP A 158 -4.11 -14.28 -10.84
CA TRP A 158 -2.89 -14.68 -11.58
C TRP A 158 -3.18 -15.60 -12.76
N ASN A 159 -4.28 -16.35 -12.71
CA ASN A 159 -4.74 -17.22 -13.81
C ASN A 159 -5.02 -16.46 -15.11
N LEU A 160 -5.27 -15.14 -15.05
CA LEU A 160 -5.37 -14.30 -16.26
C LEU A 160 -4.08 -14.30 -17.09
N GLY A 161 -2.93 -14.59 -16.48
CA GLY A 161 -1.64 -14.69 -17.17
C GLY A 161 -1.63 -15.75 -18.27
N VAL A 162 -2.52 -16.75 -18.23
CA VAL A 162 -2.67 -17.77 -19.29
C VAL A 162 -3.06 -17.13 -20.63
N ALA A 163 -3.79 -16.00 -20.61
CA ALA A 163 -4.14 -15.27 -21.83
C ALA A 163 -2.96 -14.51 -22.45
N PHE A 164 -1.83 -14.40 -21.75
CA PHE A 164 -0.64 -13.64 -22.15
C PHE A 164 0.61 -14.53 -22.18
N PRO A 165 0.64 -15.58 -23.01
CA PRO A 165 1.81 -16.46 -23.08
C PRO A 165 3.01 -15.74 -23.69
N HIS A 166 4.22 -16.14 -23.30
CA HIS A 166 5.43 -15.80 -24.04
C HIS A 166 5.30 -16.31 -25.48
N ARG A 167 5.68 -15.47 -26.45
CA ARG A 167 5.72 -15.81 -27.87
C ARG A 167 7.15 -16.14 -28.29
N THR A 168 7.31 -17.06 -29.24
CA THR A 168 8.64 -17.36 -29.79
C THR A 168 8.96 -16.47 -30.99
N VAL A 169 10.25 -16.36 -31.32
CA VAL A 169 10.71 -15.58 -32.48
C VAL A 169 10.16 -16.17 -33.78
N GLU A 170 10.04 -17.50 -33.85
CA GLU A 170 9.52 -18.23 -35.00
C GLU A 170 8.04 -17.91 -35.24
N GLU A 171 7.21 -17.90 -34.18
CA GLU A 171 5.78 -17.54 -34.25
C GLU A 171 5.61 -16.11 -34.79
N LEU A 172 6.41 -15.17 -34.29
CA LEU A 172 6.36 -13.77 -34.70
C LEU A 172 6.87 -13.57 -36.13
N SER A 173 7.88 -14.31 -36.55
CA SER A 173 8.42 -14.26 -37.92
C SER A 173 7.40 -14.75 -38.94
N ALA A 174 6.68 -15.82 -38.61
CA ALA A 174 5.58 -16.33 -39.44
C ALA A 174 4.43 -15.32 -39.55
N PHE A 175 4.02 -14.72 -38.43
CA PHE A 175 3.02 -13.64 -38.43
C PHE A 175 3.46 -12.44 -39.27
N ALA A 176 4.71 -11.98 -39.11
CA ALA A 176 5.24 -10.83 -39.84
C ALA A 176 5.31 -11.08 -41.36
N ALA A 177 5.63 -12.29 -41.79
CA ALA A 177 5.59 -12.68 -43.20
C ALA A 177 4.15 -12.66 -43.75
N ALA A 178 3.20 -13.25 -43.02
CA ALA A 178 1.79 -13.31 -43.42
C ALA A 178 1.12 -11.93 -43.48
N ALA A 179 1.41 -11.04 -42.51
CA ALA A 179 0.88 -9.69 -42.47
C ALA A 179 1.36 -8.82 -43.66
N LYS A 180 2.56 -9.08 -44.19
CA LYS A 180 3.10 -8.36 -45.36
C LYS A 180 2.48 -8.78 -46.70
N THR A 181 1.96 -10.00 -46.79
CA THR A 181 1.31 -10.53 -48.00
C THR A 181 -0.17 -10.18 -48.11
N GLY A 182 -0.79 -9.67 -47.03
CA GLY A 182 -2.19 -9.24 -46.97
C GLY A 182 -2.42 -7.73 -47.15
N ALA A 183 -1.39 -6.98 -47.53
CA ALA A 183 -1.43 -5.56 -47.88
C ALA A 183 -1.04 -5.40 -49.35
#